data_AF-M7NPC8-F1
#
_entry.id   AF-M7NPC8-F1
#
_cell.length_a   1.000
_cell.length_b   1.000
_cell.length_c   1.000
_cell.angle_alpha   90.00
_cell.angle_beta   90.00
_cell.angle_gamma   90.00
#
_symmetry.space_group_name_H-M   'P 1'
#
loop_
_entity.id
_entity.type
_entity.pdbx_description
1 polymer ?
#
loop_
_entity_poly.entity_id
_entity_poly.type
_entity_poly.pdbx_seq_one_letter_code
_entity_poly.pdbx_strand_id
1 'polypeptide(L)'
;MQKIKVLFVCLGNICRSPMAEAIFQHKIAELGLAGQFEADSAGTANYHVGKGADRRTISTVERMGIRITHTARQVATPDLTYYDYILAMDAENRDTLNTLARADRELGGRIYLMRDFEPGAQPHNTANEKQPYTNVDPLTDSVHDPLTPNLSVPDPYYGGDEGFEEVYHILDRSIAHFIDFVCRRHSLRPHV
;
A
#
# COMPACT_ATOMS: atom_id res chain seq x y z
N MET A 1 14.63 -3.12 20.12
CA MET A 1 14.79 -3.50 18.69
C MET A 1 14.30 -2.33 17.87
N GLN A 2 14.92 -2.02 16.72
CA GLN A 2 14.34 -1.01 15.82
C GLN A 2 13.09 -1.59 15.16
N LYS A 3 12.03 -0.78 15.08
CA LYS A 3 10.78 -1.14 14.41
C LYS A 3 10.97 -1.12 12.89
N ILE A 4 10.36 -2.08 12.21
CA ILE A 4 10.25 -2.12 10.74
C ILE A 4 9.28 -1.04 10.30
N LYS A 5 9.71 -0.19 9.38
CA LYS A 5 8.96 0.99 8.92
C LYS A 5 8.31 0.73 7.58
N VAL A 6 6.99 0.89 7.51
CA VAL A 6 6.20 0.67 6.29
C VAL A 6 5.43 1.94 5.91
N LEU A 7 5.53 2.37 4.65
CA LEU A 7 4.80 3.50 4.11
C LEU A 7 3.89 3.05 2.96
N PHE A 8 2.60 3.35 3.06
CA PHE A 8 1.64 3.13 1.97
C PHE A 8 1.44 4.41 1.16
N VAL A 9 1.54 4.35 -0.16
CA VAL A 9 1.52 5.56 -1.02
C VAL A 9 0.48 5.44 -2.12
N CYS A 10 -0.47 6.40 -2.15
CA CYS A 10 -1.39 6.57 -3.28
C CYS A 10 -1.30 7.98 -3.86
N LEU A 11 -2.21 8.37 -4.75
CA LEU A 11 -2.22 9.73 -5.30
C LEU A 11 -2.57 10.79 -4.23
N GLY A 12 -3.79 10.73 -3.70
CA GLY A 12 -4.35 11.78 -2.84
C GLY A 12 -4.29 11.54 -1.32
N ASN A 13 -3.84 10.37 -0.89
CA ASN A 13 -3.80 9.94 0.53
C ASN A 13 -5.11 10.08 1.29
N ILE A 14 -6.24 9.86 0.63
CA ILE A 14 -7.57 9.85 1.26
C ILE A 14 -8.35 8.56 1.03
N CYS A 15 -8.07 7.82 -0.04
CA CYS A 15 -8.80 6.58 -0.38
C CYS A 15 -7.99 5.32 -0.04
N ARG A 16 -7.05 4.96 -0.92
CA ARG A 16 -6.35 3.67 -0.95
C ARG A 16 -5.27 3.52 0.13
N SER A 17 -4.31 4.44 0.19
CA SER A 17 -3.21 4.33 1.16
C SER A 17 -3.64 4.42 2.64
N PRO A 18 -4.61 5.29 3.05
CA PRO A 18 -5.08 5.24 4.43
C PRO A 18 -5.91 3.99 4.75
N MET A 19 -6.63 3.43 3.77
CA MET A 19 -7.29 2.13 3.94
C MET A 19 -6.26 1.02 4.18
N ALA A 20 -5.18 1.00 3.37
CA ALA A 20 -4.11 0.03 3.49
C ALA A 20 -3.40 0.10 4.85
N GLU A 21 -3.11 1.32 5.32
CA GLU A 21 -2.53 1.54 6.65
C GLU A 21 -3.43 0.99 7.76
N ALA A 22 -4.73 1.30 7.72
CA ALA A 22 -5.68 0.83 8.74
C ALA A 22 -5.78 -0.70 8.76
N ILE A 23 -5.86 -1.34 7.60
CA ILE A 23 -5.88 -2.81 7.47
C ILE A 23 -4.57 -3.41 8.00
N PHE A 24 -3.43 -2.83 7.64
CA PHE A 24 -2.13 -3.30 8.11
C PHE A 24 -2.01 -3.22 9.64
N GLN A 25 -2.33 -2.06 10.22
CA GLN A 25 -2.28 -1.86 11.67
C GLN A 25 -3.21 -2.83 12.42
N HIS A 26 -4.40 -3.09 11.87
CA HIS A 26 -5.32 -4.07 12.43
C HIS A 26 -4.72 -5.49 12.43
N LYS A 27 -4.24 -5.97 11.29
CA LYS A 27 -3.69 -7.33 11.16
C LYS A 27 -2.44 -7.55 12.01
N ILE A 28 -1.51 -6.60 12.05
CA ILE A 28 -0.31 -6.74 12.92
C ILE A 28 -0.69 -6.72 14.40
N ALA A 29 -1.79 -6.07 14.79
CA ALA A 29 -2.27 -6.12 16.17
C ALA A 29 -2.84 -7.50 16.50
N GLU A 30 -3.67 -8.07 15.62
CA GLU A 30 -4.21 -9.44 15.77
C GLU A 30 -3.11 -10.49 15.86
N LEU A 31 -2.02 -10.31 15.11
CA LEU A 31 -0.86 -11.21 15.10
C LEU A 31 0.13 -10.98 16.26
N GLY A 32 -0.14 -10.04 17.17
CA GLY A 32 0.77 -9.69 18.26
C GLY A 32 2.10 -9.06 17.80
N LEU A 33 2.11 -8.46 16.60
CA LEU A 33 3.29 -7.88 15.96
C LEU A 33 3.35 -6.35 16.04
N ALA A 34 2.31 -5.67 16.56
CA ALA A 34 2.24 -4.20 16.60
C ALA A 34 3.48 -3.52 17.19
N GLY A 35 4.14 -4.14 18.18
CA GLY A 35 5.38 -3.62 18.77
C GLY A 35 6.60 -3.61 17.84
N GLN A 36 6.57 -4.39 16.75
CA GLN A 36 7.67 -4.56 15.80
C GLN A 36 7.58 -3.62 14.59
N PHE A 37 6.47 -2.91 14.44
CA PHE A 37 6.19 -2.10 13.26
C PHE A 37 5.92 -0.64 13.61
N GLU A 38 6.21 0.19 12.63
CA GLU A 38 5.79 1.57 12.51
C GLU A 38 5.23 1.72 11.09
N ALA A 39 4.00 2.20 10.98
CA ALA A 39 3.31 2.32 9.71
C ALA A 39 2.69 3.71 9.57
N ASP A 40 2.63 4.18 8.34
CA ASP A 40 2.05 5.46 7.96
C ASP A 40 1.57 5.39 6.50
N SER A 41 0.83 6.40 6.05
CA SER A 41 0.44 6.55 4.66
C SER A 41 0.64 7.98 4.14
N ALA A 42 0.94 8.08 2.86
CA ALA A 42 1.17 9.35 2.19
C ALA A 42 0.61 9.39 0.77
N GLY A 43 0.64 10.60 0.17
CA GLY A 43 0.16 10.90 -1.16
C GLY A 43 1.29 11.42 -2.04
N THR A 44 1.32 11.08 -3.32
CA THR A 44 2.24 11.70 -4.27
C THR A 44 1.86 13.15 -4.57
N ALA A 45 0.56 13.47 -4.53
CA ALA A 45 0.04 14.81 -4.66
C ALA A 45 -0.30 15.44 -3.29
N ASN A 46 -0.48 16.76 -3.28
CA ASN A 46 -0.77 17.54 -2.06
C ASN A 46 -2.22 18.07 -1.96
N TYR A 47 -3.13 17.62 -2.83
CA TYR A 47 -4.51 18.14 -2.92
C TYR A 47 -5.33 18.05 -1.63
N HIS A 48 -5.00 17.08 -0.76
CA HIS A 48 -5.78 16.77 0.42
C HIS A 48 -4.99 16.89 1.73
N VAL A 49 -3.78 17.46 1.72
CA VAL A 49 -2.96 17.60 2.94
C VAL A 49 -3.77 18.23 4.08
N GLY A 50 -3.73 17.60 5.25
CA GLY A 50 -4.48 18.01 6.45
C GLY A 50 -5.94 17.51 6.52
N LYS A 51 -6.46 16.86 5.49
CA LYS A 51 -7.82 16.28 5.49
C LYS A 51 -7.82 14.86 6.06
N GLY A 52 -8.97 14.43 6.58
CA GLY A 52 -9.19 13.02 6.93
C GLY A 52 -9.32 12.13 5.69
N ALA A 53 -9.41 10.81 5.92
CA ALA A 53 -9.73 9.84 4.87
C ALA A 53 -11.11 10.11 4.24
N ASP A 54 -11.31 9.65 3.00
CA ASP A 54 -12.60 9.69 2.33
C ASP A 54 -13.65 8.96 3.18
N ARG A 55 -14.86 9.52 3.28
CA ARG A 55 -15.94 8.94 4.08
C ARG A 55 -16.26 7.49 3.70
N ARG A 56 -16.08 7.12 2.43
CA ARG A 56 -16.30 5.76 1.91
C ARG A 56 -15.19 4.82 2.36
N THR A 57 -13.94 5.29 2.41
CA THR A 57 -12.84 4.55 3.04
C THR A 57 -13.15 4.28 4.51
N ILE A 58 -13.56 5.31 5.26
CA ILE A 58 -13.93 5.18 6.68
C ILE A 58 -15.06 4.17 6.86
N SER A 59 -16.17 4.36 6.16
CA SER A 59 -17.33 3.46 6.18
C SER A 59 -16.95 2.01 5.88
N THR A 60 -16.14 1.79 4.84
CA THR A 60 -15.75 0.44 4.43
C THR A 60 -14.90 -0.26 5.49
N VAL A 61 -13.88 0.38 6.06
CA VAL A 61 -13.06 -0.27 7.10
C VAL A 61 -13.82 -0.45 8.41
N GLU A 62 -14.70 0.48 8.78
CA GLU A 62 -15.54 0.37 9.98
C GLU A 62 -16.54 -0.79 9.88
N ARG A 63 -17.13 -1.03 8.70
CA ARG A 63 -17.98 -2.22 8.44
C ARG A 63 -17.24 -3.53 8.68
N MET A 64 -15.92 -3.53 8.53
CA MET A 64 -15.04 -4.69 8.75
C MET A 64 -14.47 -4.72 10.18
N GLY A 65 -14.94 -3.84 11.08
CA GLY A 65 -14.50 -3.77 12.47
C GLY A 65 -13.15 -3.05 12.68
N ILE A 66 -12.64 -2.39 11.65
CA ILE A 66 -11.34 -1.71 11.66
C ILE A 66 -11.54 -0.22 11.93
N ARG A 67 -10.80 0.30 12.91
CA ARG A 67 -10.77 1.73 13.20
C ARG A 67 -9.73 2.41 12.33
N ILE A 68 -10.05 3.63 11.90
CA ILE A 68 -9.12 4.47 11.15
C ILE A 68 -9.07 5.87 11.78
N THR A 69 -7.85 6.37 11.94
CA THR A 69 -7.59 7.78 12.25
C THR A 69 -6.50 8.20 11.30
N HIS A 70 -6.79 9.21 10.48
CA HIS A 70 -5.91 9.57 9.38
C HIS A 70 -5.86 11.07 9.18
N THR A 71 -4.70 11.58 8.79
CA THR A 71 -4.53 12.95 8.30
C THR A 71 -3.63 12.90 7.09
N ALA A 72 -4.20 13.27 5.95
CA ALA A 72 -3.50 13.16 4.68
C ALA A 72 -2.26 14.05 4.66
N ARG A 73 -1.16 13.52 4.09
CA ARG A 73 0.11 14.22 3.89
C ARG A 73 0.72 13.87 2.55
N GLN A 74 1.63 14.71 2.07
CA GLN A 74 2.43 14.40 0.88
C GLN A 74 3.66 13.59 1.28
N VAL A 75 4.06 12.65 0.41
CA VAL A 75 5.36 11.98 0.51
C VAL A 75 6.48 12.97 0.26
N ALA A 76 7.56 12.86 1.02
CA ALA A 76 8.74 13.70 0.92
C ALA A 76 10.00 12.84 0.71
N THR A 77 11.07 13.42 0.15
CA THR A 77 12.34 12.71 -0.05
C THR A 77 12.88 12.02 1.22
N PRO A 78 12.81 12.63 2.43
CA PRO A 78 13.23 11.95 3.65
C PRO A 78 12.42 10.68 4.00
N ASP A 79 11.18 10.53 3.50
CA ASP A 79 10.44 9.28 3.67
C ASP A 79 11.16 8.12 2.99
N LEU A 80 11.80 8.37 1.85
CA LEU A 80 12.46 7.33 1.06
C LEU A 80 13.66 6.69 1.77
N THR A 81 14.30 7.42 2.68
CA THR A 81 15.40 6.92 3.52
C THR A 81 14.91 6.43 4.88
N TYR A 82 13.78 6.95 5.38
CA TYR A 82 13.23 6.61 6.68
C TYR A 82 12.53 5.25 6.68
N TYR A 83 11.77 4.93 5.64
CA TYR A 83 10.97 3.71 5.58
C TYR A 83 11.75 2.53 4.98
N ASP A 84 11.52 1.33 5.52
CA ASP A 84 12.13 0.09 5.03
C ASP A 84 11.40 -0.46 3.81
N TYR A 85 10.07 -0.27 3.78
CA TYR A 85 9.17 -0.70 2.72
C TYR A 85 8.25 0.45 2.33
N ILE A 86 8.18 0.74 1.03
CA ILE A 86 7.31 1.77 0.46
C ILE A 86 6.42 1.08 -0.57
N LEU A 87 5.13 1.04 -0.28
CA LEU A 87 4.12 0.26 -1.02
C LEU A 87 3.25 1.21 -1.83
N ALA A 88 3.55 1.31 -3.13
CA ALA A 88 2.80 2.09 -4.09
C ALA A 88 1.49 1.37 -4.46
N MET A 89 0.38 2.11 -4.51
CA MET A 89 -0.91 1.54 -4.89
C MET A 89 -1.01 1.25 -6.38
N ASP A 90 -0.37 2.05 -7.22
CA ASP A 90 -0.35 1.87 -8.67
C ASP A 90 1.01 2.24 -9.28
N ALA A 91 1.18 1.96 -10.58
CA ALA A 91 2.41 2.23 -11.31
C ALA A 91 2.75 3.74 -11.37
N GLU A 92 1.77 4.63 -11.46
CA GLU A 92 2.02 6.08 -11.48
C GLU A 92 2.56 6.58 -10.13
N ASN A 93 2.05 6.03 -9.03
CA ASN A 93 2.55 6.32 -7.68
C ASN A 93 4.00 5.87 -7.56
N ARG A 94 4.30 4.66 -8.03
CA ARG A 94 5.66 4.10 -8.06
C ARG A 94 6.59 4.94 -8.92
N ASP A 95 6.18 5.34 -10.11
CA ASP A 95 6.99 6.13 -11.03
C ASP A 95 7.29 7.53 -10.47
N THR A 96 6.34 8.10 -9.74
CA THR A 96 6.54 9.34 -8.98
C THR A 96 7.57 9.15 -7.85
N LEU A 97 7.44 8.08 -7.06
CA LEU A 97 8.40 7.73 -6.01
C LEU A 97 9.80 7.47 -6.58
N ASN A 98 9.89 6.74 -7.69
CA ASN A 98 11.14 6.50 -8.40
C ASN A 98 11.75 7.80 -8.91
N THR A 99 10.93 8.75 -9.38
CA THR A 99 11.39 10.07 -9.80
C THR A 99 11.95 10.87 -8.63
N LEU A 100 11.31 10.83 -7.47
CA LEU A 100 11.83 11.41 -6.22
C LEU A 100 13.12 10.71 -5.76
N ALA A 101 13.25 9.41 -6.00
CA ALA A 101 14.41 8.60 -5.66
C ALA A 101 15.60 8.77 -6.63
N ARG A 102 15.45 9.45 -7.78
CA ARG A 102 16.48 9.49 -8.86
C ARG A 102 17.86 9.95 -8.39
N ALA A 103 17.94 10.73 -7.32
CA ALA A 103 19.22 11.18 -6.75
C ALA A 103 20.01 10.05 -6.05
N ASP A 104 19.35 8.95 -5.67
CA ASP A 104 19.94 7.83 -4.94
C ASP A 104 19.32 6.49 -5.36
N ARG A 105 20.09 5.72 -6.14
CA ARG A 105 19.67 4.42 -6.68
C ARG A 105 19.41 3.36 -5.61
N GLU A 106 20.00 3.48 -4.43
CA GLU A 106 19.79 2.53 -3.33
C GLU A 106 18.36 2.64 -2.77
N LEU A 107 17.70 3.79 -2.92
CA LEU A 107 16.33 4.01 -2.46
C LEU A 107 15.29 3.21 -3.28
N GLY A 108 15.60 2.86 -4.54
CA GLY A 108 14.74 2.01 -5.37
C GLY A 108 14.59 0.58 -4.81
N GLY A 109 15.54 0.10 -4.00
CA GLY A 109 15.45 -1.23 -3.39
C GLY A 109 14.30 -1.41 -2.39
N ARG A 110 13.61 -0.31 -2.03
CA ARG A 110 12.60 -0.25 -0.97
C ARG A 110 11.19 -0.02 -1.50
N ILE A 111 11.04 0.29 -2.78
CA ILE A 111 9.76 0.61 -3.42
C ILE A 111 9.20 -0.65 -4.09
N TYR A 112 7.96 -0.99 -3.77
CA TYR A 112 7.19 -2.12 -4.31
C TYR A 112 5.79 -1.64 -4.70
N LEU A 113 5.08 -2.37 -5.57
CA LEU A 113 3.63 -2.24 -5.68
C LEU A 113 2.95 -3.06 -4.60
N MET A 114 1.79 -2.59 -4.12
CA MET A 114 1.03 -3.32 -3.10
C MET A 114 0.60 -4.72 -3.59
N ARG A 115 0.24 -4.86 -4.87
CA ARG A 115 -0.19 -6.15 -5.44
C ARG A 115 0.95 -7.08 -5.83
N ASP A 116 2.21 -6.69 -5.61
CA ASP A 116 3.36 -7.59 -5.68
C ASP A 116 3.31 -8.67 -4.59
N PHE A 117 2.46 -8.44 -3.59
CA PHE A 117 2.19 -9.35 -2.49
C PHE A 117 0.84 -10.06 -2.65
N GLU A 118 0.21 -10.09 -3.83
CA GLU A 118 -0.97 -10.95 -4.01
C GLU A 118 -0.61 -12.45 -3.99
N PRO A 119 -1.54 -13.34 -3.62
CA PRO A 119 -1.31 -14.78 -3.69
C PRO A 119 -0.84 -15.20 -5.09
N GLY A 120 0.32 -15.85 -5.16
CA GLY A 120 0.92 -16.30 -6.42
C GLY A 120 1.78 -15.26 -7.16
N ALA A 121 1.80 -14.01 -6.70
CA ALA A 121 2.73 -13.00 -7.21
C ALA A 121 4.16 -13.25 -6.68
N GLN A 122 5.15 -12.74 -7.42
CA GLN A 122 6.54 -12.69 -6.95
C GLN A 122 6.88 -11.24 -6.59
N PRO A 123 7.18 -10.96 -5.31
CA PRO A 123 7.57 -9.62 -4.89
C PRO A 123 8.81 -9.14 -5.64
N HIS A 124 8.71 -7.99 -6.27
CA HIS A 124 9.80 -7.35 -6.99
C HIS A 124 9.85 -5.88 -6.57
N ASN A 125 11.06 -5.34 -6.39
CA ASN A 125 11.26 -3.94 -6.12
C ASN A 125 11.77 -3.21 -7.36
N THR A 126 11.72 -1.89 -7.33
CA THR A 126 12.13 -1.06 -8.48
C THR A 126 13.63 -1.14 -8.78
N ALA A 127 14.45 -1.56 -7.82
CA ALA A 127 15.86 -1.89 -8.07
C ALA A 127 16.07 -3.01 -9.10
N ASN A 128 15.06 -3.88 -9.31
CA ASN A 128 15.13 -5.02 -10.21
C ASN A 128 14.32 -4.85 -11.52
N GLU A 129 13.70 -3.70 -11.77
CA GLU A 129 12.74 -3.55 -12.87
C GLU A 129 13.39 -3.11 -14.21
N LYS A 130 13.46 -4.05 -15.15
CA LYS A 130 13.39 -3.80 -16.61
C LYS A 130 12.04 -4.25 -17.21
N GLN A 131 11.06 -4.65 -16.40
CA GLN A 131 9.83 -5.25 -16.89
C GLN A 131 8.71 -4.19 -16.99
N PRO A 132 8.04 -4.04 -18.14
CA PRO A 132 6.96 -3.08 -18.28
C PRO A 132 5.72 -3.55 -17.51
N TYR A 133 5.18 -2.67 -16.66
CA TYR A 133 3.90 -2.87 -15.98
C TYR A 133 2.82 -2.39 -16.92
N THR A 134 1.85 -3.25 -17.21
CA THR A 134 0.70 -2.88 -17.99
C THR A 134 -0.28 -2.13 -17.10
N ASN A 135 -0.46 -0.84 -17.36
CA ASN A 135 -1.59 -0.06 -16.86
C ASN A 135 -2.87 -0.56 -17.53
N VAL A 136 -3.36 -1.73 -17.13
CA VAL A 136 -4.71 -2.16 -17.49
C VAL A 136 -5.65 -1.58 -16.45
N ASP A 137 -6.49 -0.63 -16.87
CA ASP A 137 -7.61 -0.12 -16.08
C ASP A 137 -8.65 -1.26 -15.94
N PRO A 138 -8.86 -1.81 -14.73
CA PRO A 138 -9.77 -2.94 -14.56
C PRO A 138 -11.25 -2.55 -14.77
N LEU A 139 -11.56 -1.26 -14.94
CA LEU A 139 -12.93 -0.78 -15.20
C LEU A 139 -13.28 -0.74 -16.70
N THR A 140 -12.32 -0.91 -17.63
CA THR A 140 -12.58 -0.72 -19.07
C THR A 140 -12.48 -1.96 -19.95
N ASP A 141 -11.88 -3.05 -19.49
CA ASP A 141 -11.78 -4.27 -20.31
C ASP A 141 -12.13 -5.52 -19.51
N SER A 142 -12.90 -6.39 -20.14
CA SER A 142 -13.54 -7.61 -19.63
C SER A 142 -12.59 -8.74 -19.21
N VAL A 143 -11.44 -8.41 -18.65
CA VAL A 143 -10.52 -9.36 -18.00
C VAL A 143 -10.75 -9.26 -16.49
N HIS A 144 -11.85 -9.86 -16.06
CA HIS A 144 -12.23 -10.06 -14.66
C HIS A 144 -11.32 -11.12 -14.01
N ASP A 145 -10.00 -10.92 -14.03
CA ASP A 145 -9.07 -11.75 -13.27
C ASP A 145 -8.51 -10.96 -12.08
N PRO A 146 -9.13 -11.08 -10.89
CA PRO A 146 -8.65 -10.44 -9.67
C PRO A 146 -7.29 -10.97 -9.19
N LEU A 147 -6.69 -11.97 -9.87
CA LEU A 147 -5.44 -12.62 -9.49
C LEU A 147 -4.29 -12.40 -10.48
N THR A 148 -4.39 -11.50 -11.46
CA THR A 148 -3.22 -11.22 -12.31
C THR A 148 -2.13 -10.54 -11.45
N PRO A 149 -0.91 -11.10 -11.35
CA PRO A 149 0.18 -10.51 -10.58
C PRO A 149 0.60 -9.14 -11.14
N ASN A 150 1.19 -8.30 -10.29
CA ASN A 150 1.83 -7.02 -10.68
C ASN A 150 0.84 -5.96 -11.19
N LEU A 151 -0.43 -6.08 -10.81
CA LEU A 151 -1.47 -5.12 -11.16
C LEU A 151 -1.46 -3.90 -10.23
N SER A 152 -2.19 -2.86 -10.62
CA SER A 152 -2.46 -1.71 -9.74
C SER A 152 -3.66 -1.99 -8.82
N VAL A 153 -3.66 -1.39 -7.63
CA VAL A 153 -4.86 -1.24 -6.80
C VAL A 153 -5.71 -0.13 -7.45
N PRO A 154 -6.93 -0.46 -7.94
CA PRO A 154 -7.76 0.49 -8.69
C PRO A 154 -8.12 1.70 -7.83
N ASP A 155 -8.14 2.89 -8.42
CA ASP A 155 -8.58 4.10 -7.71
C ASP A 155 -10.11 4.14 -7.60
N PRO A 156 -10.69 4.04 -6.38
CA PRO A 156 -12.14 3.98 -6.23
C PRO A 156 -12.79 5.36 -6.22
N TYR A 157 -12.03 6.47 -6.33
CA TYR A 157 -12.53 7.82 -6.02
C TYR A 157 -13.77 8.24 -6.82
N TYR A 158 -13.80 7.91 -8.11
CA TYR A 158 -14.92 8.19 -9.02
C TYR A 158 -15.98 7.08 -9.07
N GLY A 159 -15.78 5.99 -8.34
CA GLY A 159 -16.71 4.87 -8.23
C GLY A 159 -17.70 5.00 -7.07
N GLY A 160 -18.57 4.00 -6.95
CA GLY A 160 -19.49 3.81 -5.82
C GLY A 160 -18.86 3.04 -4.65
N ASP A 161 -19.66 2.76 -3.63
CA ASP A 161 -19.22 2.03 -2.42
C ASP A 161 -18.66 0.63 -2.74
N GLU A 162 -19.18 -0.01 -3.79
CA GLU A 162 -18.71 -1.30 -4.32
C GLU A 162 -17.21 -1.26 -4.70
N GLY A 163 -16.76 -0.16 -5.32
CA GLY A 163 -15.35 0.00 -5.69
C GLY A 163 -14.44 0.14 -4.46
N PHE A 164 -14.92 0.76 -3.38
CA PHE A 164 -14.17 0.82 -2.12
C PHE A 164 -14.09 -0.54 -1.43
N GLU A 165 -15.15 -1.34 -1.52
CA GLU A 165 -15.17 -2.70 -0.97
C GLU A 165 -14.26 -3.66 -1.76
N GLU A 166 -14.24 -3.54 -3.09
CA GLU A 166 -13.28 -4.27 -3.92
C GLU A 166 -11.83 -3.91 -3.56
N VAL A 167 -11.53 -2.62 -3.42
CA VAL A 167 -10.21 -2.14 -2.98
C VAL A 167 -9.87 -2.70 -1.61
N TYR A 168 -10.82 -2.73 -0.66
CA TYR A 168 -10.61 -3.36 0.65
C TYR A 168 -10.18 -4.81 0.51
N HIS A 169 -10.88 -5.62 -0.29
CA HIS A 169 -10.53 -7.03 -0.48
C HIS A 169 -9.18 -7.23 -1.19
N ILE A 170 -8.79 -6.33 -2.08
CA ILE A 170 -7.44 -6.33 -2.71
C ILE A 170 -6.38 -6.07 -1.65
N LEU A 171 -6.57 -5.03 -0.85
CA LEU A 171 -5.63 -4.64 0.20
C LEU A 171 -5.54 -5.71 1.28
N ASP A 172 -6.66 -6.25 1.74
CA ASP A 172 -6.72 -7.25 2.82
C ASP A 172 -5.85 -8.48 2.51
N ARG A 173 -6.04 -9.08 1.33
CA ARG A 173 -5.24 -10.24 0.92
C ARG A 173 -3.78 -9.87 0.66
N SER A 174 -3.51 -8.77 -0.07
CA SER A 174 -2.13 -8.37 -0.40
C SER A 174 -1.32 -8.05 0.86
N ILE A 175 -1.95 -7.40 1.84
CA ILE A 175 -1.33 -7.04 3.11
C ILE A 175 -1.02 -8.27 3.96
N ALA A 176 -1.89 -9.27 4.00
CA ALA A 176 -1.63 -10.52 4.74
C ALA A 176 -0.34 -11.19 4.23
N HIS A 177 -0.21 -11.32 2.91
CA HIS A 177 0.98 -11.87 2.26
C HIS A 177 2.22 -10.98 2.40
N PHE A 178 2.06 -9.66 2.41
CA PHE A 178 3.15 -8.73 2.72
C PHE A 178 3.67 -8.95 4.15
N ILE A 179 2.77 -9.07 5.14
CA ILE A 179 3.15 -9.37 6.53
C ILE A 179 3.94 -10.69 6.60
N ASP A 180 3.49 -11.73 5.91
CA ASP A 180 4.20 -13.01 5.84
C ASP A 180 5.60 -12.89 5.21
N PHE A 181 5.72 -12.09 4.15
CA PHE A 181 7.00 -11.80 3.51
C PHE A 181 7.95 -11.11 4.48
N VAL A 182 7.49 -10.06 5.17
CA VAL A 182 8.31 -9.31 6.13
C VAL A 182 8.66 -10.19 7.33
N CYS A 183 7.72 -10.98 7.86
CA CYS A 183 7.99 -11.88 8.97
C CYS A 183 9.08 -12.91 8.63
N ARG A 184 9.02 -13.52 7.43
CA ARG A 184 10.07 -14.42 6.96
C ARG A 184 11.42 -13.72 6.80
N ARG A 185 11.41 -12.54 6.18
CA ARG A 185 12.64 -11.76 5.92
C ARG A 185 13.32 -11.27 7.20
N HIS A 186 12.56 -10.93 8.22
CA HIS A 186 13.07 -10.40 9.50
C HIS A 186 12.99 -11.40 10.65
N SER A 187 12.68 -12.67 10.37
CA SER A 187 12.55 -13.74 11.37
C SER A 187 11.59 -13.40 12.53
N LEU A 188 10.51 -12.68 12.24
CA LEU A 188 9.46 -12.37 13.22
C LEU A 188 8.55 -13.59 13.42
N ARG A 189 8.03 -13.74 14.64
CA ARG A 189 7.09 -14.80 14.99
C ARG A 189 5.74 -14.19 15.41
N PRO A 190 4.68 -14.38 14.63
CA PRO A 190 3.32 -14.05 15.06
C PRO A 190 2.95 -14.84 16.32
N HIS A 191 2.15 -14.24 17.18
CA HIS A 191 1.50 -14.95 18.29
C HIS A 191 0.17 -15.46 17.73
N VAL A 192 0.12 -16.75 17.39
CA VAL A 192 -1.11 -17.46 17.01
C VAL A 192 -1.67 -18.15 18.25
#